data_AF-A0A0H1RCI1-F1
#
_entry.id   AF-A0A0H1RCI1-F1
#
_cell.length_a   1.000
_cell.length_b   1.000
_cell.length_c   1.000
_cell.angle_alpha   90.00
_cell.angle_beta   90.00
_cell.angle_gamma   90.00
#
_symmetry.space_group_name_H-M   'P 1'
#
loop_
_entity.id
_entity.type
_entity.pdbx_description
1 polymer ?
#
loop_
_entity_poly.entity_id
_entity_poly.type
_entity_poly.pdbx_seq_one_letter_code
_entity_poly.pdbx_strand_id
1 'polypeptide(L)'
;MAHLKQNNYKELYCKDCNGSPSIDAMMREVLQRLGDIDVEYEIRLDQVEHSCADQELKSHIKKKITAAHYERREPYVELLTTLRQRQHRLSFAQ
;
A
#
# COMPACT_ATOMS: atom_id res chain seq x y z
N MET A 1 -22.47 2.60 13.70
CA MET A 1 -21.80 1.49 14.40
C MET A 1 -20.83 0.85 13.43
N ALA A 2 -19.54 1.13 13.58
CA ALA A 2 -18.49 0.76 12.64
C ALA A 2 -18.16 -0.73 12.76
N HIS A 3 -18.54 -1.53 11.76
CA HIS A 3 -17.96 -2.86 11.57
C HIS A 3 -16.64 -2.69 10.82
N LEU A 4 -15.58 -2.39 11.58
CA LEU A 4 -14.20 -2.56 11.12
C LEU A 4 -14.02 -4.04 10.77
N LYS A 5 -14.10 -4.34 9.48
CA LYS A 5 -13.72 -5.65 8.93
C LYS A 5 -12.33 -5.97 9.46
N GLN A 6 -12.25 -7.06 10.21
CA GLN A 6 -11.00 -7.69 10.60
C GLN A 6 -10.17 -7.88 9.33
N ASN A 7 -9.12 -7.07 9.19
CA ASN A 7 -8.13 -7.28 8.17
C ASN A 7 -7.51 -8.65 8.47
N ASN A 8 -7.79 -9.59 7.58
CA ASN A 8 -7.51 -11.01 7.77
C ASN A 8 -6.01 -11.23 7.52
N TYR A 9 -5.18 -10.96 8.53
CA TYR A 9 -3.73 -11.19 8.51
C TYR A 9 -3.33 -12.68 8.41
N LYS A 10 -4.30 -13.61 8.26
CA LYS A 10 -4.08 -15.06 8.32
C LYS A 10 -3.94 -15.75 6.96
N GLU A 11 -4.16 -15.06 5.84
CA GLU A 11 -3.96 -15.64 4.50
C GLU A 11 -2.54 -15.46 3.95
N LEU A 12 -1.57 -15.06 4.79
CA LEU A 12 -0.19 -14.78 4.39
C LEU A 12 0.76 -15.99 4.51
N TYR A 13 0.23 -17.20 4.66
CA TYR A 13 1.05 -18.41 4.62
C TYR A 13 1.19 -18.90 3.17
N CYS A 14 2.29 -18.51 2.53
CA CYS A 14 2.81 -19.27 1.39
C CYS A 14 3.03 -20.71 1.88
N LYS A 15 2.38 -21.67 1.20
CA LYS A 15 2.26 -23.06 1.63
C LYS A 15 3.52 -23.88 1.40
N ASP A 16 4.65 -23.25 1.12
CA ASP A 16 5.93 -23.93 0.95
C ASP A 16 7.02 -23.20 1.75
N CYS A 17 7.69 -24.00 2.61
CA CYS A 17 8.94 -23.73 3.35
C CYS A 17 8.84 -23.19 4.78
N ASN A 18 9.35 -24.05 5.67
CA ASN A 18 9.44 -24.00 7.12
C ASN A 18 10.44 -22.94 7.64
N GLY A 19 10.18 -21.65 7.42
CA GLY A 19 11.03 -20.56 7.90
C GLY A 19 10.34 -19.21 7.80
N SER A 20 10.56 -18.34 8.79
CA SER A 20 10.12 -16.94 8.71
C SER A 20 10.56 -16.34 7.37
N PRO A 21 9.68 -15.62 6.65
CA PRO A 21 10.05 -15.00 5.38
C PRO A 21 11.27 -14.09 5.56
N SER A 22 12.19 -14.13 4.59
CA SER A 22 13.35 -13.24 4.59
C SER A 22 12.90 -11.78 4.49
N ILE A 23 13.71 -10.86 5.00
CA ILE A 23 13.39 -9.42 4.93
C ILE A 23 13.18 -8.98 3.47
N ASP A 24 13.92 -9.55 2.52
CA ASP A 24 13.73 -9.27 1.09
C ASP A 24 12.35 -9.72 0.59
N ALA A 25 11.85 -10.87 1.05
CA ALA A 25 10.51 -11.34 0.69
C ALA A 25 9.44 -10.40 1.26
N MET A 26 9.59 -9.97 2.52
CA MET A 26 8.70 -8.98 3.14
C MET A 26 8.73 -7.64 2.40
N MET A 27 9.91 -7.17 1.99
CA MET A 27 10.06 -5.92 1.24
C MET A 27 9.40 -6.01 -0.14
N ARG A 28 9.57 -7.12 -0.87
CA ARG A 28 8.90 -7.33 -2.16
C ARG A 28 7.38 -7.29 -2.03
N GLU A 29 6.83 -7.92 -1.00
CA GLU A 29 5.39 -7.90 -0.76
C GLU A 29 4.89 -6.48 -0.47
N VAL A 30 5.58 -5.72 0.39
CA VAL A 30 5.23 -4.33 0.68
C VAL A 30 5.30 -3.45 -0.57
N LEU A 31 6.32 -3.64 -1.41
CA LEU A 31 6.44 -2.93 -2.69
C LEU A 31 5.30 -3.30 -3.66
N GLN A 32 4.91 -4.57 -3.72
CA GLN A 32 3.76 -4.99 -4.52
C GLN A 32 2.48 -4.30 -4.05
N ARG A 33 2.23 -4.26 -2.74
CA ARG A 33 1.05 -3.58 -2.18
C ARG A 33 1.04 -2.08 -2.46
N LEU A 34 2.20 -1.42 -2.36
CA LEU A 34 2.34 -0.01 -2.76
C LEU A 34 1.99 0.17 -4.25
N GLY A 35 2.50 -0.72 -5.11
CA GLY A 35 2.18 -0.71 -6.54
C GLY A 35 0.68 -0.89 -6.81
N ASP A 36 0.02 -1.83 -6.15
CA ASP A 36 -1.42 -2.03 -6.28
C ASP A 36 -2.22 -0.77 -5.88
N ILE A 37 -1.81 -0.08 -4.80
CA ILE A 37 -2.43 1.16 -4.33
C ILE A 37 -2.21 2.32 -5.32
N ASP A 38 -0.99 2.43 -5.85
CA ASP A 38 -0.62 3.46 -6.84
C ASP A 38 -1.43 3.26 -8.14
N VAL A 39 -1.58 2.02 -8.62
CA VAL A 39 -2.40 1.70 -9.80
C VAL A 39 -3.89 2.00 -9.56
N GLU A 40 -4.43 1.61 -8.40
CA GLU A 40 -5.83 1.90 -8.07
C GLU A 40 -6.12 3.41 -8.03
N TYR A 41 -5.16 4.20 -7.53
CA TYR A 41 -5.25 5.65 -7.52
C TYR A 41 -5.33 6.26 -8.92
N GLU A 42 -4.42 5.85 -9.81
CA GLU A 42 -4.40 6.33 -11.20
C GLU A 42 -5.71 5.98 -11.92
N ILE A 43 -6.22 4.76 -11.76
CA ILE A 43 -7.50 4.34 -12.33
C ILE A 43 -8.64 5.23 -11.85
N ARG A 44 -8.69 5.55 -10.55
CA ARG A 44 -9.74 6.41 -9.99
C ARG A 44 -9.64 7.85 -10.49
N LEU A 45 -8.43 8.39 -10.64
CA LEU A 45 -8.24 9.72 -11.23
C LEU A 45 -8.70 9.76 -12.68
N ASP A 46 -8.35 8.75 -13.46
CA ASP A 46 -8.74 8.61 -14.86
C ASP A 46 -10.27 8.56 -15.02
N GLN A 47 -10.96 7.79 -14.18
CA GLN A 47 -12.43 7.73 -14.16
C GLN A 47 -13.07 9.09 -13.89
N VAL A 48 -12.50 9.89 -12.97
CA VAL A 48 -13.01 11.23 -12.68
C VAL A 48 -12.77 12.17 -13.84
N GLU A 49 -11.61 12.10 -14.49
CA GLU A 49 -11.28 12.92 -15.65
C GLU A 49 -12.26 12.67 -16.80
N HIS A 50 -12.57 11.41 -17.08
CA HIS A 50 -13.48 11.01 -18.15
C HIS A 50 -14.97 11.08 -17.80
N SER A 51 -15.33 11.47 -16.57
CA SER A 51 -16.73 11.63 -16.16
C SER A 51 -17.39 12.87 -16.77
N CYS A 52 -18.73 12.88 -16.85
CA CYS A 52 -19.52 14.06 -17.27
C CYS A 52 -19.68 15.13 -16.17
N ALA A 53 -19.01 15.01 -15.03
CA ALA A 53 -19.07 16.01 -13.97
C ALA A 53 -18.46 17.35 -14.43
N ASP A 54 -18.90 18.46 -13.83
CA ASP A 54 -18.28 19.76 -14.05
C ASP A 54 -16.86 19.81 -13.45
N GLN A 55 -16.06 20.77 -13.89
CA GLN A 55 -14.64 20.86 -13.51
C GLN A 55 -14.43 21.15 -12.02
N GLU A 56 -15.34 21.87 -11.37
CA GLU A 56 -15.24 22.18 -9.94
C GLU A 56 -15.48 20.91 -9.11
N LEU A 57 -16.52 20.15 -9.47
CA LEU A 57 -16.83 18.87 -8.86
C LEU A 57 -15.71 17.85 -9.11
N LYS A 58 -15.16 17.77 -10.33
CA LYS A 58 -13.99 16.93 -10.63
C LYS A 58 -12.81 17.27 -9.73
N SER A 59 -12.48 18.56 -9.61
CA SER A 59 -11.39 19.03 -8.75
C SER A 59 -11.59 18.63 -7.29
N HIS A 60 -12.81 18.78 -6.77
CA HIS A 60 -13.14 18.37 -5.41
C HIS A 60 -13.00 16.85 -5.20
N ILE A 61 -13.50 16.05 -6.14
CA ILE A 61 -13.39 14.59 -6.07
C ILE A 61 -11.92 14.15 -6.15
N LYS A 62 -11.13 14.73 -7.06
CA LYS A 62 -9.69 14.44 -7.17
C LYS A 62 -8.94 14.73 -5.87
N LYS A 63 -9.23 15.86 -5.20
CA LYS A 63 -8.63 16.18 -3.89
C LYS A 63 -8.92 15.09 -2.86
N LYS A 64 -10.16 14.60 -2.80
CA LYS A 64 -10.54 13.49 -1.89
C LYS A 64 -9.84 12.19 -2.23
N ILE A 65 -9.74 11.85 -3.51
CA ILE A 65 -9.03 10.65 -3.97
C ILE A 65 -7.56 10.72 -3.59
N THR A 66 -6.92 11.87 -3.80
CA THR A 66 -5.52 12.11 -3.44
C THR A 66 -5.28 12.00 -1.93
N ALA A 67 -6.14 12.62 -1.11
CA ALA A 67 -6.04 12.49 0.35
C ALA A 67 -6.14 11.02 0.81
N ALA A 68 -7.16 10.30 0.32
CA ALA A 68 -7.35 8.89 0.66
C ALA A 68 -6.20 8.00 0.15
N HIS A 69 -5.59 8.34 -0.98
CA HIS A 69 -4.41 7.65 -1.49
C HIS A 69 -3.22 7.80 -0.54
N TYR A 70 -2.91 9.03 -0.11
CA TYR A 70 -1.83 9.27 0.85
C TYR A 70 -2.04 8.53 2.16
N GLU A 71 -3.25 8.61 2.74
CA GLU A 71 -3.60 7.91 3.98
C GLU A 71 -3.44 6.38 3.86
N ARG A 72 -3.81 5.80 2.72
CA ARG A 72 -3.66 4.36 2.48
C ARG A 72 -2.21 3.95 2.24
N ARG A 73 -1.40 4.83 1.64
CA ARG A 73 -0.02 4.55 1.23
C ARG A 73 0.96 4.67 2.39
N GLU A 74 0.76 5.63 3.28
CA GLU A 74 1.63 5.97 4.41
C GLU A 74 2.09 4.76 5.25
N PRO A 75 1.21 3.88 5.77
CA PRO A 75 1.65 2.78 6.65
C PRO A 75 2.58 1.78 5.94
N TYR A 76 2.43 1.59 4.63
CA TYR A 76 3.29 0.70 3.85
C TYR A 76 4.66 1.35 3.56
N VAL A 77 4.71 2.67 3.40
CA VAL A 77 5.98 3.42 3.27
C VAL A 77 6.77 3.36 4.57
N GLU A 78 6.10 3.54 5.71
CA GLU A 78 6.72 3.40 7.03
C GLU A 78 7.25 1.98 7.27
N LEU A 79 6.45 0.96 6.90
CA LEU A 79 6.86 -0.43 7.00
C LEU A 79 8.07 -0.73 6.13
N LEU A 80 8.08 -0.27 4.88
CA LEU A 80 9.23 -0.44 3.97
C LEU A 80 10.49 0.22 4.53
N THR A 81 10.35 1.40 5.14
CA THR A 81 11.46 2.12 5.79
C THR A 81 12.02 1.31 6.97
N THR A 82 11.14 0.75 7.81
CA THR A 82 11.52 -0.10 8.94
C THR A 82 12.25 -1.36 8.48
N LEU A 83 11.74 -2.01 7.42
CA LEU A 83 12.37 -3.22 6.84
C LEU A 83 13.76 -2.91 6.29
N ARG A 84 13.94 -1.79 5.58
CA ARG A 84 15.25 -1.34 5.07
C ARG A 84 16.23 -1.08 6.20
N GLN A 85 15.80 -0.40 7.28
CA GLN A 85 16.66 -0.17 8.44
C GLN A 85 17.08 -1.49 9.09
N ARG A 86 16.17 -2.47 9.20
CA ARG A 86 16.48 -3.79 9.75
C ARG A 86 17.48 -4.54 8.86
N GLN A 87 17.29 -4.54 7.54
CA GLN A 87 18.23 -5.14 6.59
C GLN A 87 19.62 -4.53 6.71
N HIS A 88 19.71 -3.20 6.75
CA HIS A 88 20.95 -2.48 6.94
C HIS A 88 21.65 -2.89 8.24
N ARG A 89 20.94 -2.96 9.37
CA ARG A 89 21.56 -3.40 10.65
C ARG A 89 22.12 -4.82 10.56
N LEU A 90 21.41 -5.73 9.89
CA LEU A 90 21.88 -7.11 9.74
C LEU A 90 23.10 -7.22 8.83
N SER A 91 23.25 -6.36 7.82
CA SER A 91 24.44 -6.37 6.96
C SER A 91 25.72 -5.89 7.66
N PHE A 92 25.62 -5.14 8.76
CA PHE A 92 26.79 -4.74 9.58
C PHE A 92 27.06 -5.69 10.76
N ALA A 93 26.17 -6.66 11.01
CA ALA A 93 26.31 -7.64 12.08
C ALA A 93 27.00 -8.94 11.60
N GLN A 94 27.49 -8.98 10.36
CA GLN A 94 28.20 -10.09 9.73
C GLN A 94 29.70 -9.84 9.68
#